data_AF-A0A2M7PJI3-F1
#
_entry.id   AF-A0A2M7PJI3-F1
#
_cell.length_a   1.000
_cell.length_b   1.000
_cell.length_c   1.000
_cell.angle_alpha   90.00
_cell.angle_beta   90.00
_cell.angle_gamma   90.00
#
_symmetry.space_group_name_H-M   'P 1'
#
loop_
_entity.id
_entity.type
_entity.pdbx_description
1 polymer ?
#
loop_
_entity_poly.entity_id
_entity_poly.type
_entity_poly.pdbx_seq_one_letter_code
_entity_poly.pdbx_strand_id
1 'polypeptide(L)'
;MIAEIIKYSIPSLVMLAAVYVMLRFFLKHNEHQLSFLKEEQDLTRLKLDMERKRDSQKVIIPLKLQAYERMVLFLERISPPNLIKRSMSPGQNVTELQSTLLHHIREEYEHNMSQQLYIGGNSWEMVKTAKEEVARLINTSAAKFKTDDEAALLAKELLTTGFDTKNDPIEKTLAQLKKEVRDNF
;
A
#
# COMPACT_ATOMS: atom_id res chain seq x y z
N MET A 1 -56.06 -6.10 69.41
CA MET A 1 -55.04 -6.84 68.63
C MET A 1 -55.28 -6.86 67.12
N ILE A 2 -56.20 -7.65 66.54
CA ILE A 2 -56.33 -7.76 65.06
C ILE A 2 -56.73 -6.41 64.41
N ALA A 3 -57.68 -5.67 64.99
CA ALA A 3 -58.12 -4.37 64.47
C ALA A 3 -57.02 -3.29 64.53
N GLU A 4 -56.13 -3.34 65.52
CA GLU A 4 -54.99 -2.42 65.64
C GLU A 4 -53.93 -2.72 64.58
N ILE A 5 -53.64 -4.01 64.36
CA ILE A 5 -52.71 -4.46 63.31
C ILE A 5 -53.20 -4.03 61.92
N ILE A 6 -54.51 -4.12 61.64
CA ILE A 6 -55.12 -3.68 60.38
C ILE A 6 -54.94 -2.17 60.18
N LYS A 7 -55.11 -1.36 61.22
CA LYS A 7 -55.04 0.10 61.15
C LYS A 7 -53.64 0.61 60.77
N TYR A 8 -52.56 -0.08 61.15
CA TYR A 8 -51.19 0.25 60.77
C TYR A 8 -50.72 -0.43 59.47
N SER A 9 -51.31 -1.57 59.13
CA SER A 9 -51.00 -2.29 57.89
C SER A 9 -51.48 -1.56 56.64
N ILE A 10 -52.64 -0.90 56.70
CA ILE A 10 -53.21 -0.18 55.55
C ILE A 10 -52.31 1.01 55.10
N PRO A 11 -51.90 1.95 55.97
CA PRO A 11 -50.99 3.03 55.59
C PRO A 11 -49.63 2.55 55.07
N SER A 12 -49.12 1.45 55.63
CA SER A 12 -47.85 0.85 55.21
C SER A 12 -47.93 0.25 53.80
N LEU A 13 -49.05 -0.39 53.46
CA LEU A 13 -49.33 -0.89 52.10
C LEU A 13 -49.48 0.24 51.09
N VAL A 14 -50.14 1.34 51.46
CA VAL A 14 -50.26 2.54 50.62
C VAL A 14 -48.89 3.18 50.39
N MET A 15 -48.06 3.29 51.43
CA MET A 15 -46.69 3.78 51.31
C MET A 15 -45.85 2.88 50.40
N LEU A 16 -45.97 1.55 50.54
CA LEU A 16 -45.27 0.59 49.68
C LEU A 16 -45.70 0.74 48.21
N ALA A 17 -47.00 0.90 47.95
CA ALA A 17 -47.52 1.12 46.60
C ALA A 17 -47.02 2.45 46.01
N ALA A 18 -47.00 3.52 46.81
CA ALA A 18 -46.47 4.82 46.38
C ALA A 18 -44.98 4.75 46.05
N VAL A 19 -44.18 4.09 46.89
CA VAL A 19 -42.74 3.87 46.65
C VAL A 19 -42.54 3.02 45.38
N TYR A 20 -43.33 1.97 45.18
CA TYR A 20 -43.26 1.15 43.97
C TYR A 20 -43.57 1.95 42.70
N VAL A 21 -44.62 2.77 42.71
CA VAL A 21 -44.98 3.64 41.58
C VAL A 21 -43.90 4.68 41.32
N MET A 22 -43.37 5.31 42.37
CA MET A 22 -42.28 6.28 42.27
C MET A 22 -41.01 5.65 41.68
N LEU A 23 -40.65 4.43 42.12
CA LEU A 23 -39.49 3.70 41.61
C LEU A 23 -39.66 3.36 40.12
N ARG A 24 -40.86 2.90 39.71
CA ARG A 24 -41.19 2.61 38.31
C ARG A 24 -41.11 3.86 37.43
N PHE A 25 -41.59 5.00 37.92
CA PHE A 25 -41.51 6.27 37.21
C PHE A 25 -40.06 6.75 37.06
N PHE A 26 -39.27 6.69 38.13
CA PHE A 26 -37.86 7.08 38.14
C PHE A 26 -37.00 6.22 37.21
N LEU A 27 -37.15 4.89 37.27
CA LEU A 27 -36.41 3.98 36.39
C LEU A 27 -36.71 4.22 34.91
N LYS A 28 -38.00 4.37 34.56
CA LYS A 28 -38.41 4.65 33.17
C LYS A 28 -37.90 6.00 32.66
N HIS A 29 -37.87 7.02 33.51
CA HIS A 29 -37.34 8.34 33.14
C HIS A 29 -35.81 8.32 32.95
N ASN A 30 -35.10 7.57 33.80
CA ASN A 30 -33.65 7.44 33.72
C ASN A 30 -33.18 6.57 32.55
N GLU A 31 -33.97 5.59 32.11
CA GLU A 31 -33.64 4.78 30.92
C GLU A 31 -33.46 5.63 29.67
N HIS A 32 -34.31 6.65 29.49
CA HIS A 32 -34.20 7.59 28.38
C HIS A 32 -32.90 8.39 28.46
N GLN A 33 -32.61 9.01 29.61
CA GLN A 33 -31.34 9.75 29.80
C GLN A 33 -30.11 8.85 29.58
N LEU A 34 -30.18 7.60 30.04
CA LEU A 34 -29.13 6.61 29.85
C LEU A 34 -28.96 6.22 28.38
N SER A 35 -30.04 6.15 27.59
CA SER A 35 -29.95 5.88 26.15
C SER A 35 -29.31 7.04 25.37
N PHE A 36 -29.61 8.30 25.70
CA PHE A 36 -28.93 9.45 25.07
C PHE A 36 -27.43 9.46 25.35
N LEU A 37 -27.03 9.23 26.61
CA LEU A 37 -25.62 9.19 26.98
C LEU A 37 -24.86 8.07 26.26
N LYS A 38 -25.48 6.90 26.08
CA LYS A 38 -24.91 5.79 25.30
C LYS A 38 -24.75 6.16 23.83
N GLU A 39 -25.78 6.75 23.21
CA GLU A 39 -25.73 7.18 21.82
C GLU A 39 -24.64 8.25 21.60
N GLU A 40 -24.53 9.23 22.49
CA GLU A 40 -23.48 10.25 22.44
C GLU A 40 -22.07 9.64 22.60
N GLN A 41 -21.93 8.67 23.51
CA GLN A 41 -20.67 7.94 23.71
C GLN A 41 -20.28 7.13 22.46
N ASP A 42 -21.24 6.45 21.83
CA ASP A 42 -21.00 5.66 20.62
C ASP A 42 -20.65 6.56 19.43
N LEU A 43 -21.33 7.70 19.26
CA LEU A 43 -20.97 8.72 18.27
C LEU A 43 -19.55 9.28 18.51
N THR A 44 -19.18 9.51 19.77
CA THR A 44 -17.84 9.99 20.14
C THR A 44 -16.77 8.95 19.82
N ARG A 45 -17.00 7.68 20.14
CA ARG A 45 -16.10 6.57 19.78
C ARG A 45 -15.93 6.46 18.28
N LEU A 46 -17.04 6.52 17.53
CA LEU A 46 -17.02 6.46 16.08
C LEU A 46 -16.21 7.63 15.48
N LYS A 47 -16.36 8.85 16.00
CA LYS A 47 -15.55 10.01 15.59
C LYS A 47 -14.07 9.81 15.88
N LEU A 48 -13.71 9.35 17.08
CA LEU A 48 -12.32 9.08 17.45
C LEU A 48 -11.69 7.99 16.56
N ASP A 49 -12.43 6.93 16.23
CA ASP A 49 -11.95 5.89 15.32
C ASP A 49 -11.77 6.40 13.89
N MET A 50 -12.67 7.26 13.41
CA MET A 50 -12.51 7.94 12.12
C MET A 50 -11.28 8.86 12.10
N GLU A 51 -11.05 9.63 13.17
CA GLU A 51 -9.89 10.51 13.30
C GLU A 51 -8.58 9.72 13.34
N ARG A 52 -8.52 8.64 14.13
CA ARG A 52 -7.36 7.74 14.17
C ARG A 52 -7.06 7.13 12.80
N LYS A 53 -8.10 6.67 12.08
CA LYS A 53 -7.95 6.16 10.71
C LYS A 53 -7.44 7.24 9.76
N ARG A 54 -8.00 8.46 9.83
CA ARG A 54 -7.58 9.60 9.01
C ARG A 54 -6.14 9.98 9.28
N ASP A 55 -5.72 10.02 10.54
CA ASP A 55 -4.36 10.40 10.90
C ASP A 55 -3.34 9.31 10.51
N SER A 56 -3.70 8.04 10.62
CA SER A 56 -2.91 6.94 10.05
C SER A 56 -2.79 7.05 8.52
N GLN A 57 -3.90 7.37 7.82
CA GLN A 57 -3.90 7.58 6.37
C GLN A 57 -3.00 8.74 5.95
N LYS A 58 -2.97 9.85 6.69
CA LYS A 58 -2.07 10.99 6.43
C LYS A 58 -0.59 10.60 6.44
N VAL A 59 -0.21 9.57 7.19
CA VAL A 59 1.17 9.08 7.25
C VAL A 59 1.41 7.99 6.20
N ILE A 60 0.50 7.04 6.05
CA ILE A 60 0.69 5.87 5.20
C ILE A 60 0.53 6.19 3.70
N ILE A 61 -0.43 7.05 3.32
CA ILE A 61 -0.70 7.36 1.90
C ILE A 61 0.53 7.97 1.22
N PRO A 62 1.22 8.98 1.79
CA PRO A 62 2.43 9.52 1.18
C PRO A 62 3.54 8.48 1.00
N LEU A 63 3.72 7.58 1.98
CA LEU A 63 4.72 6.50 1.90
C LEU A 63 4.40 5.54 0.75
N LYS A 64 3.10 5.20 0.57
CA LYS A 64 2.67 4.37 -0.56
C LYS A 64 2.92 5.06 -1.88
N LEU A 65 2.50 6.32 -2.04
CA LEU A 65 2.74 7.07 -3.28
C LEU A 65 4.23 7.19 -3.62
N GLN A 66 5.06 7.47 -2.61
CA GLN A 66 6.51 7.52 -2.78
C GLN A 66 7.08 6.17 -3.23
N ALA A 67 6.58 5.04 -2.71
CA ALA A 67 7.00 3.71 -3.16
C ALA A 67 6.66 3.48 -4.64
N TYR A 68 5.48 3.90 -5.09
CA TYR A 68 5.10 3.84 -6.52
C TYR A 68 6.01 4.72 -7.39
N GLU A 69 6.30 5.96 -6.97
CA GLU A 69 7.23 6.85 -7.67
C GLU A 69 8.61 6.20 -7.81
N ARG A 70 9.11 5.58 -6.73
CA ARG A 70 10.39 4.86 -6.76
C ARG A 70 10.38 3.67 -7.70
N MET A 71 9.29 2.91 -7.80
CA MET A 71 9.20 1.81 -8.78
C MET A 71 9.12 2.30 -10.22
N VAL A 72 8.41 3.40 -10.45
CA VAL A 72 8.39 4.05 -11.77
C VAL A 72 9.82 4.47 -12.15
N LEU A 73 10.53 5.15 -11.25
CA LEU A 73 11.93 5.54 -11.48
C LEU A 73 12.84 4.34 -11.68
N PHE A 74 12.67 3.27 -10.90
CA PHE A 74 13.43 2.03 -11.07
C PHE A 74 13.24 1.46 -12.48
N LEU A 75 12.00 1.31 -12.94
CA LEU A 75 11.65 0.81 -14.27
C LEU A 75 12.22 1.67 -15.39
N GLU A 76 12.10 2.99 -15.27
CA GLU A 76 12.71 3.95 -16.20
C GLU A 76 14.24 3.84 -16.20
N ARG A 77 14.85 3.62 -15.04
CA ARG A 77 16.30 3.50 -14.93
C ARG A 77 16.81 2.20 -15.53
N ILE A 78 16.14 1.08 -15.35
CA ILE A 78 16.59 -0.19 -15.93
C ILE A 78 16.27 -0.33 -17.42
N SER A 79 15.57 0.64 -18.03
CA SER A 79 15.32 0.58 -19.47
C SER A 79 16.64 0.61 -20.26
N PRO A 80 16.81 -0.24 -21.29
CA PRO A 80 18.08 -0.33 -22.03
C PRO A 80 18.62 1.02 -22.53
N PRO A 81 17.80 1.92 -23.10
CA PRO A 81 18.29 3.23 -23.53
C PRO A 81 18.90 4.06 -22.39
N ASN A 82 18.27 4.04 -21.21
CA ASN A 82 18.73 4.80 -20.05
C ASN A 82 19.94 4.14 -19.38
N LEU A 83 20.00 2.81 -19.33
CA LEU A 83 21.16 2.09 -18.81
C LEU A 83 22.41 2.34 -19.66
N ILE A 84 22.31 2.18 -20.98
CA ILE A 84 23.45 2.35 -21.91
C ILE A 84 24.01 3.76 -21.79
N LYS A 85 23.13 4.78 -21.81
CA LYS A 85 23.54 6.19 -21.73
C LYS A 85 24.35 6.51 -20.47
N ARG A 86 24.09 5.84 -19.35
CA ARG A 86 24.78 6.09 -18.07
C ARG A 86 25.99 5.17 -17.84
N SER A 87 26.04 4.02 -18.49
CA SER A 87 26.99 2.95 -18.19
C SER A 87 28.11 2.83 -19.22
N MET A 88 27.87 3.27 -20.46
CA MET A 88 28.83 3.12 -21.55
C MET A 88 29.96 4.15 -21.44
N SER A 89 31.19 3.66 -21.54
CA SER A 89 32.43 4.46 -21.55
C SER A 89 33.25 4.14 -22.82
N PRO A 90 34.06 5.10 -23.32
CA PRO A 90 34.92 4.86 -24.47
C PRO A 90 35.91 3.70 -24.23
N GLY A 91 36.13 2.86 -25.24
CA GLY A 91 37.11 1.78 -25.20
C GLY A 91 36.66 0.50 -24.49
N GLN A 92 35.41 0.41 -24.01
CA GLN A 92 34.88 -0.80 -23.42
C GLN A 92 34.67 -1.91 -24.46
N ASN A 93 34.86 -3.15 -24.03
CA ASN A 93 34.43 -4.33 -24.78
C ASN A 93 33.01 -4.79 -24.38
N VAL A 94 32.45 -5.73 -25.15
CA VAL A 94 31.11 -6.31 -24.92
C VAL A 94 30.97 -6.88 -23.50
N THR A 95 31.97 -7.61 -23.01
CA THR A 95 31.94 -8.27 -21.69
C THR A 95 31.85 -7.25 -20.55
N GLU A 96 32.65 -6.19 -20.63
CA GLU A 96 32.69 -5.10 -19.65
C GLU A 96 31.36 -4.35 -19.61
N LEU A 97 30.80 -4.01 -20.79
CA LEU A 97 29.51 -3.35 -20.86
C LEU A 97 28.40 -4.25 -20.30
N GLN A 98 28.34 -5.53 -20.71
CA GLN A 98 27.35 -6.48 -20.19
C GLN A 98 27.39 -6.57 -18.66
N SER A 99 28.58 -6.75 -18.09
CA SER A 99 28.78 -6.84 -16.64
C SER A 99 28.31 -5.56 -15.93
N THR A 100 28.67 -4.40 -16.48
CA THR A 100 28.30 -3.09 -15.92
C THR A 100 26.78 -2.90 -15.93
N LEU A 101 26.09 -3.24 -17.03
CA LEU A 101 24.63 -3.09 -17.13
C LEU A 101 23.91 -4.01 -16.13
N LEU A 102 24.32 -5.27 -16.01
CA LEU A 102 23.73 -6.23 -15.06
C LEU A 102 23.99 -5.83 -13.61
N HIS A 103 25.16 -5.27 -13.32
CA HIS A 103 25.49 -4.74 -12.01
C HIS A 103 24.56 -3.58 -11.62
N HIS A 104 24.41 -2.58 -12.49
CA HIS A 104 23.52 -1.45 -12.23
C HIS A 104 22.05 -1.87 -12.04
N ILE A 105 21.55 -2.85 -12.80
CA ILE A 105 20.19 -3.40 -12.60
C ILE A 105 20.06 -3.99 -11.19
N ARG A 106 21.07 -4.74 -10.73
CA ARG A 106 21.05 -5.37 -9.41
C ARG A 106 21.07 -4.31 -8.31
N GLU A 107 21.96 -3.33 -8.39
CA GLU A 107 22.06 -2.26 -7.40
C GLU A 107 20.77 -1.45 -7.29
N GLU A 108 20.22 -1.01 -8.43
CA GLU A 108 18.95 -0.27 -8.45
C GLU A 108 17.79 -1.10 -7.88
N TYR A 109 17.78 -2.41 -8.11
CA TYR A 109 16.77 -3.30 -7.53
C TYR A 109 16.94 -3.44 -6.01
N GLU A 110 18.17 -3.65 -5.53
CA GLU A 110 18.47 -3.77 -4.09
C GLU A 110 18.13 -2.48 -3.33
N HIS A 111 18.44 -1.32 -3.91
CA HIS A 111 18.07 0.00 -3.35
C HIS A 111 16.56 0.25 -3.26
N ASN A 112 15.77 -0.51 -4.00
CA ASN A 112 14.32 -0.33 -4.11
C ASN A 112 13.53 -1.52 -3.54
N MET A 113 14.21 -2.60 -3.14
CA MET A 113 13.61 -3.84 -2.63
C MET A 113 12.67 -3.61 -1.43
N SER A 114 13.01 -2.68 -0.53
CA SER A 114 12.18 -2.40 0.65
C SER A 114 10.81 -1.81 0.30
N GLN A 115 10.67 -1.22 -0.89
CA GLN A 115 9.41 -0.59 -1.33
C GLN A 115 8.31 -1.61 -1.60
N GLN A 116 8.64 -2.90 -1.73
CA GLN A 116 7.66 -3.99 -1.91
C GLN A 116 6.59 -4.03 -0.82
N LEU A 117 6.87 -3.50 0.38
CA LEU A 117 5.93 -3.42 1.50
C LEU A 117 4.70 -2.54 1.20
N TYR A 118 4.81 -1.63 0.24
CA TYR A 118 3.83 -0.57 -0.01
C TYR A 118 3.07 -0.71 -1.33
N ILE A 119 3.36 -1.76 -2.10
CA ILE A 119 2.85 -1.98 -3.46
C ILE A 119 2.07 -3.29 -3.50
N GLY A 120 1.04 -3.37 -4.36
CA GLY A 120 0.27 -4.60 -4.52
C GLY A 120 1.14 -5.76 -5.00
N GLY A 121 0.87 -6.95 -4.46
CA GLY A 121 1.67 -8.15 -4.76
C GLY A 121 1.75 -8.47 -6.26
N ASN A 122 0.65 -8.31 -6.99
CA ASN A 122 0.64 -8.52 -8.45
C ASN A 122 1.58 -7.53 -9.18
N SER A 123 1.53 -6.25 -8.83
CA SER A 123 2.38 -5.24 -9.44
C SER A 123 3.85 -5.45 -9.09
N TRP A 124 4.13 -5.91 -7.86
CA TRP A 124 5.48 -6.29 -7.47
C TRP A 124 6.03 -7.48 -8.27
N GLU A 125 5.22 -8.52 -8.52
CA GLU A 125 5.61 -9.62 -9.39
C GLU A 125 5.94 -9.12 -10.81
N MET A 126 5.12 -8.23 -11.36
CA MET A 126 5.38 -7.62 -12.67
C MET A 126 6.70 -6.84 -12.70
N VAL A 127 7.04 -6.09 -11.64
CA VAL A 127 8.34 -5.39 -11.52
C VAL A 127 9.50 -6.39 -11.55
N LYS A 128 9.40 -7.51 -10.82
CA LYS A 128 10.44 -8.55 -10.82
C LYS A 128 10.58 -9.18 -12.21
N THR A 129 9.47 -9.51 -12.86
CA THR A 129 9.48 -10.05 -14.23
C THR A 129 10.10 -9.07 -15.21
N ALA A 130 9.75 -7.79 -15.16
CA ALA A 130 10.34 -6.77 -16.04
C ALA A 130 11.86 -6.68 -15.86
N LYS A 131 12.36 -6.67 -14.61
CA LYS A 131 13.79 -6.72 -14.31
C LYS A 131 14.47 -7.96 -14.90
N GLU A 132 13.84 -9.13 -14.80
CA GLU A 132 14.38 -10.37 -15.33
C GLU A 132 14.42 -10.39 -16.86
N GLU A 133 13.38 -9.88 -17.51
CA GLU A 133 13.33 -9.79 -18.98
C GLU A 133 14.38 -8.80 -19.52
N VAL A 134 14.62 -7.67 -18.85
CA VAL A 134 15.72 -6.75 -19.22
C VAL A 134 17.07 -7.45 -19.09
N ALA A 135 17.32 -8.15 -17.98
CA ALA A 135 18.56 -8.89 -17.78
C ALA A 135 18.74 -10.01 -18.82
N ARG A 136 17.64 -10.70 -19.17
CA ARG A 136 17.62 -11.71 -20.22
C ARG A 136 17.99 -11.10 -21.58
N LEU A 137 17.38 -9.97 -21.95
CA LEU A 137 17.67 -9.25 -23.19
C LEU A 137 19.15 -8.85 -23.28
N ILE A 138 19.75 -8.39 -22.19
CA ILE A 138 21.18 -8.06 -22.12
C ILE A 138 22.03 -9.30 -22.40
N ASN A 139 21.75 -10.41 -21.72
CA ASN A 139 22.52 -11.64 -21.88
C ASN A 139 22.39 -12.25 -23.28
N THR A 140 21.17 -12.29 -23.84
CA THR A 140 20.95 -12.87 -25.17
C THR A 140 21.52 -11.99 -26.29
N SER A 141 21.50 -10.66 -26.12
CA SER A 141 22.14 -9.73 -27.06
C SER A 141 23.66 -9.84 -27.01
N ALA A 142 24.25 -9.93 -25.81
CA ALA A 142 25.70 -10.08 -25.64
C ALA A 142 26.23 -11.38 -26.25
N ALA A 143 25.46 -12.47 -26.16
CA ALA A 143 25.83 -13.78 -26.72
C ALA A 143 25.98 -13.80 -28.25
N LYS A 144 25.55 -12.75 -28.97
CA LYS A 144 25.71 -12.63 -30.44
C LYS A 144 27.10 -12.13 -30.85
N PHE A 145 27.90 -11.63 -29.91
CA PHE A 145 29.19 -11.01 -30.16
C PHE A 145 30.32 -11.76 -29.42
N LYS A 146 31.57 -11.50 -29.80
CA LYS A 146 32.73 -11.99 -29.06
C LYS A 146 32.99 -11.10 -27.85
N THR A 147 33.69 -11.65 -26.86
CA THR A 147 33.99 -10.96 -25.59
C THR A 147 34.75 -9.64 -25.78
N ASP A 148 35.62 -9.59 -26.78
CA ASP A 148 36.56 -8.50 -27.05
C ASP A 148 36.07 -7.54 -28.13
N ASP A 149 34.87 -7.79 -28.69
CA ASP A 149 34.24 -6.89 -29.64
C ASP A 149 33.92 -5.54 -28.98
N GLU A 150 33.79 -4.49 -29.79
CA GLU A 150 33.48 -3.15 -29.28
C GLU A 150 32.10 -3.11 -28.60
N ALA A 151 32.04 -2.51 -27.40
CA ALA A 151 30.79 -2.34 -26.64
C ALA A 151 29.67 -1.63 -27.43
N ALA A 152 30.03 -0.80 -28.42
CA ALA A 152 29.10 -0.12 -29.31
C ALA A 152 28.19 -1.09 -30.10
N LEU A 153 28.69 -2.29 -30.42
CA LEU A 153 27.91 -3.32 -31.10
C LEU A 153 26.77 -3.85 -30.20
N LEU A 154 27.09 -4.17 -28.94
CA LEU A 154 26.09 -4.58 -27.95
C LEU A 154 25.07 -3.45 -27.68
N ALA A 155 25.54 -2.21 -27.51
CA ALA A 155 24.67 -1.07 -27.29
C ALA A 155 23.68 -0.88 -28.45
N LYS A 156 24.17 -0.95 -29.70
CA LYS A 156 23.34 -0.86 -30.90
C LYS A 156 22.32 -2.00 -30.97
N GLU A 157 22.75 -3.23 -30.68
CA GLU A 157 21.89 -4.40 -30.64
C GLU A 157 20.75 -4.22 -29.61
N LEU A 158 21.06 -3.78 -28.40
CA LEU A 158 20.06 -3.56 -27.35
C LEU A 158 19.05 -2.45 -27.68
N LEU A 159 19.48 -1.41 -28.41
CA LEU A 159 18.60 -0.34 -28.86
C LEU A 159 17.71 -0.76 -30.04
N THR A 160 18.17 -1.72 -30.85
CA THR A 160 17.46 -2.19 -32.06
C THR A 160 16.52 -3.35 -31.75
N THR A 161 17.01 -4.33 -30.99
CA THR A 161 16.30 -5.54 -30.53
C THR A 161 15.55 -5.29 -29.23
N GLY A 162 15.63 -4.07 -28.68
CA GLY A 162 14.83 -3.64 -27.55
C GLY A 162 13.35 -3.98 -27.71
N PHE A 163 12.61 -3.93 -26.60
CA PHE A 163 11.23 -4.39 -26.63
C PHE A 163 10.38 -3.54 -27.61
N ASP A 164 9.61 -4.23 -28.46
CA ASP A 164 8.57 -3.59 -29.25
C ASP A 164 7.55 -2.93 -28.31
N THR A 165 7.08 -1.72 -28.63
CA THR A 165 6.26 -0.88 -27.73
C THR A 165 4.99 -1.59 -27.25
N LYS A 166 4.47 -2.56 -28.03
CA LYS A 166 3.30 -3.37 -27.64
C LYS A 166 3.62 -4.48 -26.63
N ASN A 167 4.85 -4.96 -26.58
CA ASN A 167 5.26 -6.10 -25.77
C ASN A 167 6.32 -5.79 -24.72
N ASP A 168 6.64 -4.53 -24.51
CA ASP A 168 7.59 -4.09 -23.48
C ASP A 168 7.09 -4.41 -22.06
N PRO A 169 7.78 -5.29 -21.31
CA PRO A 169 7.42 -5.60 -19.93
C PRO A 169 7.57 -4.39 -19.00
N ILE A 170 8.46 -3.44 -19.29
CA ILE A 170 8.61 -2.19 -18.55
C ILE A 170 7.34 -1.35 -18.71
N GLU A 171 6.92 -1.07 -19.95
CA GLU A 171 5.72 -0.26 -20.23
C GLU A 171 4.45 -0.90 -19.68
N LYS A 172 4.30 -2.22 -19.82
CA LYS A 172 3.17 -2.96 -19.23
C LYS A 172 3.15 -2.82 -17.71
N THR A 173 4.30 -2.89 -17.06
CA THR A 173 4.42 -2.72 -15.61
C THR A 173 4.15 -1.29 -15.18
N LEU A 174 4.68 -0.29 -15.89
CA LEU A 174 4.40 1.13 -15.65
C LEU A 174 2.91 1.44 -15.77
N ALA A 175 2.23 0.90 -16.79
CA ALA A 175 0.80 1.06 -16.96
C ALA A 175 0.01 0.46 -15.79
N GLN A 176 0.42 -0.73 -15.31
CA GLN A 176 -0.19 -1.38 -14.16
C GLN A 176 0.01 -0.57 -12.86
N LEU A 177 1.23 -0.09 -12.59
CA LEU A 177 1.52 0.74 -11.41
C LEU A 177 0.68 2.03 -11.43
N LYS A 178 0.62 2.70 -12.59
CA LYS A 178 -0.20 3.91 -12.78
C LYS A 178 -1.69 3.62 -12.57
N LYS A 179 -2.17 2.46 -13.01
CA LYS A 179 -3.57 2.03 -12.79
C LYS A 179 -3.83 1.80 -11.30
N GLU A 180 -2.95 1.07 -10.62
CA GLU A 180 -3.12 0.78 -9.21
C GLU A 180 -3.14 2.04 -8.35
N VAL A 181 -2.32 3.05 -8.69
CA VAL A 181 -2.37 4.35 -8.00
C VAL A 181 -3.73 5.01 -8.20
N ARG A 182 -4.24 5.10 -9.44
CA ARG A 182 -5.55 5.72 -9.73
C ARG A 182 -6.74 5.01 -9.09
N ASP A 183 -6.65 3.69 -8.92
CA ASP A 183 -7.74 2.89 -8.37
C ASP A 183 -7.77 2.93 -6.83
N ASN A 184 -6.65 3.21 -6.17
CA ASN A 184 -6.51 3.12 -4.71
C ASN A 184 -6.30 4.47 -3.98
N PHE A 185 -6.00 5.55 -4.69
CA PHE A 185 -5.72 6.88 -4.13
C PHE A 185 -6.39 7.98 -4.98
#